data_AF-A0A970ETF2-F1
#
_entry.id   AF-A0A970ETF2-F1
#
_cell.length_a   1.000
_cell.length_b   1.000
_cell.length_c   1.000
_cell.angle_alpha   90.00
_cell.angle_beta   90.00
_cell.angle_gamma   90.00
#
_symmetry.space_group_name_H-M   'P 1'
#
loop_
_entity.id
_entity.type
_entity.pdbx_description
1 polymer ?
#
loop_
_entity_poly.entity_id
_entity_poly.type
_entity_poly.pdbx_seq_one_letter_code
_entity_poly.pdbx_strand_id
1 'polypeptide(L)'
;MINNSGNSGENNQQSDELISKKELLEKYGISYGTLYRWRRLGLIPDEWFIRRSTYTGQETFFPRELVCARVELILENRDETSLEELARRVRKKDDGDDGSAALIIETAGGSRRIPITEIKTVKLKYGGREVDITNIFKELSI
;
A
#
# COMPACT_ATOMS: atom_id res chain seq x y z
N MET A 1 46.61 29.87 -20.32
CA MET A 1 45.39 29.87 -21.14
C MET A 1 44.62 28.59 -20.83
N ILE A 2 43.57 28.62 -19.99
CA ILE A 2 42.12 28.44 -20.36
C ILE A 2 41.89 27.27 -21.34
N ASN A 3 41.08 26.21 -21.13
CA ASN A 3 39.83 25.95 -20.38
C ASN A 3 39.73 24.42 -20.05
N ASN A 4 39.33 23.94 -18.87
CA ASN A 4 37.97 23.72 -18.32
C ASN A 4 36.87 23.28 -19.30
N SER A 5 36.36 22.04 -19.14
CA SER A 5 34.98 21.54 -19.35
C SER A 5 35.03 20.03 -19.10
N GLY A 6 34.68 19.45 -17.95
CA GLY A 6 33.60 19.84 -17.05
C GLY A 6 32.27 19.24 -17.52
N ASN A 7 32.22 17.94 -17.83
CA ASN A 7 30.96 17.25 -18.09
C ASN A 7 30.31 16.86 -16.76
N SER A 8 29.56 17.79 -16.17
CA SER A 8 28.62 17.55 -15.08
C SER A 8 27.23 17.82 -15.62
N GLY A 9 26.56 16.78 -16.09
CA GLY A 9 25.26 16.91 -16.74
C GLY A 9 24.38 15.67 -16.57
N GLU A 10 24.18 15.17 -15.34
CA GLU A 10 23.22 14.08 -15.09
C GLU A 10 22.38 14.20 -13.80
N ASN A 11 22.36 15.34 -13.08
CA ASN A 11 21.70 15.41 -11.75
C ASN A 11 20.38 16.21 -11.67
N ASN A 12 19.56 16.30 -12.74
CA ASN A 12 18.34 17.12 -12.68
C ASN A 12 17.01 16.43 -13.04
N GLN A 13 16.96 15.09 -13.12
CA GLN A 13 15.70 14.38 -13.41
C GLN A 13 14.96 13.89 -12.15
N GLN A 14 15.61 13.86 -10.98
CA GLN A 14 15.10 13.15 -9.80
C GLN A 14 14.34 14.02 -8.79
N SER A 15 14.25 15.33 -9.03
CA SER A 15 13.54 16.29 -8.16
C SER A 15 12.05 16.36 -8.43
N ASP A 16 11.60 16.22 -9.68
CA ASP A 16 10.18 16.35 -10.03
C ASP A 16 9.35 15.12 -9.60
N GLU A 17 9.99 13.96 -9.44
CA GLU A 17 9.35 12.72 -9.01
C GLU A 17 9.03 12.70 -7.50
N LEU A 18 9.59 13.63 -6.73
CA LEU A 18 9.46 13.67 -5.28
C LEU A 18 8.74 14.92 -4.78
N ILE A 19 8.02 14.77 -3.67
CA ILE A 19 7.42 15.87 -2.92
C ILE A 19 7.92 15.82 -1.49
N SER A 20 8.34 16.95 -0.93
CA SER A 20 8.72 17.00 0.48
C SER A 20 7.49 16.78 1.36
N LYS A 21 7.72 16.28 2.59
CA LYS A 21 6.67 16.19 3.61
C LYS A 21 5.97 17.54 3.81
N LYS A 22 6.74 18.62 3.84
CA LYS A 22 6.21 19.96 4.06
C LYS A 22 5.25 20.35 2.93
N GLU A 23 5.68 20.25 1.68
CA GLU A 23 4.84 20.54 0.51
C GLU A 23 3.59 19.65 0.46
N LEU A 24 3.71 18.36 0.80
CA LEU A 24 2.57 17.44 0.81
C LEU A 24 1.49 17.86 1.82
N LEU A 25 1.90 18.21 3.04
CA LEU A 25 0.98 18.66 4.09
C LEU A 25 0.31 19.99 3.70
N GLU A 26 1.08 20.94 3.15
CA GLU A 26 0.57 22.24 2.68
C GLU A 26 -0.40 22.07 1.50
N LYS A 27 -0.07 21.25 0.51
CA LYS A 27 -0.88 21.03 -0.70
C LYS A 27 -2.28 20.52 -0.38
N TYR A 28 -2.41 19.59 0.56
CA TYR A 28 -3.68 18.94 0.90
C TYR A 28 -4.34 19.49 2.17
N GLY A 29 -3.74 20.49 2.83
CA GLY A 29 -4.26 21.06 4.07
C GLY A 29 -4.40 20.03 5.20
N ILE A 30 -3.53 19.02 5.25
CA ILE A 30 -3.57 17.97 6.26
C ILE A 30 -2.50 18.20 7.33
N SER A 31 -2.80 17.80 8.57
CA SER A 31 -1.82 17.89 9.65
C SER A 31 -0.77 16.78 9.57
N TYR A 32 0.40 16.99 10.18
CA TYR A 32 1.39 15.93 10.36
C TYR A 32 0.82 14.72 11.12
N GLY A 33 -0.03 14.95 12.12
CA GLY A 33 -0.71 13.89 12.87
C GLY A 33 -1.61 13.03 11.99
N THR A 34 -2.32 13.64 11.04
CA THR A 34 -3.17 12.95 10.05
C THR A 34 -2.33 12.04 9.15
N LEU A 35 -1.26 12.57 8.56
CA LEU A 35 -0.35 11.80 7.71
C LEU A 35 0.29 10.63 8.49
N TYR A 36 0.71 10.88 9.73
CA TYR A 36 1.26 9.85 10.60
C TYR A 36 0.23 8.79 11.00
N ARG A 37 -1.02 9.18 11.24
CA ARG A 37 -2.12 8.25 11.52
C ARG A 37 -2.39 7.36 10.31
N TRP A 38 -2.38 7.89 9.08
CA TRP A 38 -2.51 7.09 7.86
C TRP A 38 -1.36 6.11 7.67
N ARG A 39 -0.13 6.53 7.96
CA ARG A 39 1.03 5.62 8.02
C ARG A 39 0.79 4.48 9.02
N ARG A 40 0.43 4.80 10.26
CA ARG A 40 0.09 3.81 11.30
C ARG A 40 -1.15 2.98 11.00
N LEU A 41 -1.93 3.32 9.98
CA LEU A 41 -3.05 2.52 9.51
C LEU A 41 -2.68 1.68 8.27
N GLY A 42 -1.50 1.89 7.68
CA GLY A 42 -1.06 1.24 6.44
C GLY A 42 -1.69 1.84 5.18
N LEU A 43 -2.38 2.98 5.31
CA LEU A 43 -3.00 3.68 4.18
C LEU A 43 -1.96 4.37 3.29
N ILE A 44 -0.81 4.73 3.88
CA ILE A 44 0.37 5.18 3.17
C ILE A 44 1.51 4.24 3.56
N PRO A 45 2.10 3.52 2.59
CA PRO A 45 3.17 2.57 2.87
C PRO A 45 4.42 3.21 3.49
N ASP A 46 5.09 2.47 4.38
CA ASP A 46 6.29 2.96 5.08
C ASP A 46 7.46 3.18 4.10
N GLU A 47 7.55 2.39 3.03
CA GLU A 47 8.57 2.51 2.00
C GLU A 47 8.48 3.84 1.21
N TRP A 48 7.33 4.53 1.25
CA TRP A 48 7.20 5.85 0.62
C TRP A 48 7.86 6.97 1.45
N PHE A 49 8.22 6.73 2.71
CA PHE A 49 8.88 7.71 3.59
C PHE A 49 10.39 7.73 3.38
N ILE A 50 10.82 8.38 2.30
CA ILE A 50 12.24 8.45 1.91
C ILE A 50 12.93 9.55 2.73
N ARG A 51 13.75 9.16 3.70
CA ARG A 51 14.57 10.11 4.47
C ARG A 51 15.84 10.47 3.70
N ARG A 52 16.10 11.78 3.53
CA ARG A 52 17.31 12.31 2.90
C ARG A 52 17.98 13.33 3.81
N SER A 53 19.30 13.35 3.82
CA SER A 53 20.08 14.44 4.41
C SER A 53 20.07 15.62 3.44
N THR A 54 19.64 16.78 3.93
CA THR A 54 19.62 18.07 3.25
C THR A 54 20.60 19.02 3.94
N TYR A 55 20.94 20.14 3.30
CA TYR A 55 21.85 21.14 3.88
C TYR A 55 21.37 21.68 5.24
N THR A 56 20.06 21.70 5.47
CA THR A 56 19.43 22.19 6.71
C THR A 56 19.05 21.09 7.71
N GLY A 57 19.41 19.82 7.44
CA GLY A 57 19.10 18.69 8.34
C GLY A 57 18.50 17.49 7.60
N GLN A 58 17.72 16.66 8.28
CA GLN A 58 17.05 15.52 7.64
C GLN A 58 15.64 15.89 7.20
N GLU A 59 15.31 15.60 5.94
CA GLU A 59 13.99 15.80 5.37
C GLU A 59 13.40 14.48 4.87
N THR A 60 12.07 14.41 4.80
CA THR A 60 11.36 13.24 4.28
C THR A 60 10.68 13.62 2.98
N PHE A 61 10.91 12.81 1.97
CA PHE A 61 10.32 12.92 0.64
C PHE A 61 9.43 11.74 0.35
N PHE A 62 8.48 11.94 -0.56
CA PHE A 62 7.53 10.94 -1.01
C PHE A 62 7.50 10.89 -2.54
N PRO A 63 7.25 9.74 -3.18
CA PRO A 63 6.95 9.68 -4.61
C PRO A 63 5.70 10.51 -4.90
N ARG A 64 5.89 11.63 -5.60
CA ARG A 64 4.91 12.71 -5.73
C ARG A 64 3.58 12.18 -6.25
N GLU A 65 3.59 11.49 -7.39
CA GLU A 65 2.37 11.00 -8.04
C GLU A 65 1.61 9.98 -7.16
N LEU A 66 2.34 8.99 -6.61
CA LEU A 66 1.75 7.92 -5.81
C LEU A 66 1.11 8.46 -4.52
N VAL A 67 1.84 9.32 -3.80
CA VAL A 67 1.34 9.86 -2.54
C VAL A 67 0.19 10.84 -2.77
N CYS A 68 0.26 11.67 -3.82
CA CYS A 68 -0.80 12.63 -4.16
C CYS A 68 -2.11 11.91 -4.48
N ALA A 69 -2.08 10.93 -5.39
CA ALA A 69 -3.25 10.13 -5.75
C ALA A 69 -3.83 9.38 -4.53
N ARG A 70 -2.96 8.89 -3.64
CA ARG A 70 -3.41 8.21 -2.42
C ARG A 70 -4.09 9.17 -1.45
N VAL A 71 -3.54 10.37 -1.24
CA VAL A 71 -4.12 11.37 -0.34
C VAL A 71 -5.46 11.85 -0.89
N GLU A 72 -5.58 12.10 -2.20
CA GLU A 72 -6.84 12.44 -2.86
C GLU A 72 -7.91 11.37 -2.61
N LEU A 73 -7.58 10.10 -2.85
CA LEU A 73 -8.48 8.98 -2.58
C LEU A 73 -8.93 8.92 -1.10
N ILE A 74 -8.01 9.13 -0.15
CA ILE A 74 -8.34 9.13 1.27
C ILE A 74 -9.27 10.30 1.63
N LEU A 75 -9.06 11.47 1.01
CA LEU A 75 -9.86 12.67 1.26
C LEU A 75 -11.26 12.59 0.63
N GLU A 76 -11.40 11.95 -0.52
CA GLU A 76 -12.68 11.74 -1.20
C GLU A 76 -13.58 10.74 -0.44
N ASN A 77 -12.99 9.76 0.26
CA ASN A 77 -13.72 8.71 0.99
C ASN A 77 -13.95 9.06 2.49
N ARG A 78 -14.13 10.34 2.82
CA ARG A 78 -14.09 10.96 4.17
C ARG A 78 -15.19 10.57 5.18
N ASP A 79 -15.70 9.34 5.15
CA ASP A 79 -16.25 8.72 6.35
C ASP A 79 -15.09 8.11 7.15
N GLU A 80 -14.53 8.86 8.10
CA GLU A 80 -13.33 8.46 8.86
C GLU A 80 -13.45 7.07 9.53
N THR A 81 -14.68 6.65 9.85
CA THR A 81 -15.02 5.30 10.38
C THR A 81 -14.85 4.20 9.32
N SER A 82 -15.17 4.49 8.05
CA SER A 82 -15.04 3.55 6.92
C SER A 82 -13.58 3.32 6.54
N LEU A 83 -12.74 4.35 6.65
CA LEU A 83 -11.30 4.27 6.39
C LEU A 83 -10.54 3.47 7.46
N GLU A 84 -10.92 3.59 8.73
CA GLU A 84 -10.42 2.73 9.81
C GLU A 84 -10.82 1.27 9.59
N GLU A 85 -12.06 1.02 9.15
CA GLU A 85 -12.54 -0.32 8.81
C GLU A 85 -11.82 -0.91 7.59
N LEU A 86 -11.59 -0.10 6.54
CA LEU A 86 -10.79 -0.49 5.38
C LEU A 86 -9.34 -0.77 5.76
N ALA A 87 -8.71 0.10 6.57
CA ALA A 87 -7.37 -0.12 7.10
C ALA A 87 -7.30 -1.40 7.96
N ARG A 88 -8.35 -1.71 8.74
CA ARG A 88 -8.45 -2.96 9.50
C ARG A 88 -8.52 -4.19 8.59
N ARG A 89 -9.23 -4.11 7.45
CA ARG A 89 -9.28 -5.19 6.44
C ARG A 89 -7.94 -5.35 5.72
N VAL A 90 -7.23 -4.25 5.44
CA VAL A 90 -5.89 -4.28 4.82
C VAL A 90 -4.83 -4.79 5.81
N ARG A 91 -4.86 -4.35 7.08
CA ARG A 91 -3.98 -4.83 8.16
C ARG A 91 -4.16 -6.31 8.49
N LYS A 92 -5.34 -6.88 8.23
CA LYS A 92 -5.60 -8.32 8.41
C LYS A 92 -4.81 -9.24 7.46
N LYS A 93 -3.91 -8.68 6.65
CA LYS A 93 -2.95 -9.45 5.85
C LYS A 93 -1.67 -9.84 6.59
N ASP A 94 -1.23 -9.12 7.62
CA ASP A 94 0.13 -9.32 8.15
C ASP A 94 0.26 -9.69 9.63
N ASP A 95 -0.77 -9.53 10.48
CA ASP A 95 -0.70 -9.96 11.88
C ASP A 95 -2.03 -10.59 12.32
N GLY A 96 -2.03 -11.89 12.63
CA GLY A 96 -3.14 -12.55 13.34
C GLY A 96 -3.68 -13.80 12.68
N ASP A 97 -2.98 -14.91 12.91
CA ASP A 97 -3.56 -16.23 13.07
C ASP A 97 -4.68 -16.18 14.13
N ASP A 98 -5.93 -16.15 13.66
CA ASP A 98 -7.15 -16.31 14.48
C ASP A 98 -7.59 -17.78 14.48
N GLY A 99 -6.73 -18.73 14.07
CA GLY A 99 -7.10 -20.13 13.84
C GLY A 99 -8.15 -20.34 12.74
N SER A 100 -8.69 -19.26 12.16
CA SER A 100 -9.70 -19.30 11.11
C SER A 100 -9.05 -19.70 9.79
N ALA A 101 -9.38 -20.90 9.32
CA ALA A 101 -8.90 -21.42 8.05
C ALA A 101 -9.15 -20.41 6.91
N ALA A 102 -8.22 -20.33 5.97
CA ALA A 102 -8.32 -19.48 4.79
C ALA A 102 -7.77 -20.21 3.57
N LEU A 103 -8.41 -20.02 2.41
CA LEU A 103 -7.90 -20.48 1.13
C LEU A 103 -6.81 -19.53 0.65
N ILE A 104 -5.61 -20.06 0.46
CA ILE A 104 -4.47 -19.33 -0.12
C ILE A 104 -4.30 -19.77 -1.57
N ILE A 105 -4.28 -18.81 -2.50
CA ILE A 105 -4.10 -19.04 -3.93
C ILE A 105 -2.87 -18.24 -4.38
N GLU A 106 -1.80 -18.93 -4.72
CA GLU A 106 -0.60 -18.32 -5.28
C GLU A 106 -0.61 -18.44 -6.81
N THR A 107 -0.39 -17.30 -7.47
CA THR A 107 -0.31 -17.23 -8.93
C THR A 107 0.86 -16.34 -9.33
N ALA A 108 1.25 -16.38 -10.61
CA ALA A 108 2.23 -15.44 -11.16
C ALA A 108 1.81 -13.95 -11.00
N GLY A 109 0.51 -13.68 -10.84
CA GLY A 109 -0.04 -12.35 -10.58
C GLY A 109 -0.14 -11.98 -9.09
N GLY A 110 0.45 -12.79 -8.20
CA GLY A 110 0.46 -12.57 -6.76
C GLY A 110 -0.36 -13.59 -5.96
N SER A 111 -0.33 -13.42 -4.63
CA SER A 111 -1.00 -14.28 -3.66
C SER A 111 -2.34 -13.69 -3.21
N ARG A 112 -3.38 -14.53 -3.16
CA ARG A 112 -4.71 -14.20 -2.65
C ARG A 112 -5.02 -15.06 -1.43
N ARG A 113 -5.43 -14.42 -0.35
CA ARG A 113 -5.94 -15.07 0.87
C ARG A 113 -7.43 -14.77 0.98
N ILE A 114 -8.26 -15.82 1.03
CA ILE A 114 -9.72 -15.71 1.17
C ILE A 114 -10.12 -16.48 2.44
N PRO A 115 -10.62 -15.82 3.48
CA PRO A 115 -11.08 -16.50 4.70
C PRO A 115 -12.17 -17.54 4.40
N ILE A 116 -12.16 -18.68 5.08
CA ILE A 116 -13.13 -19.76 4.80
C ILE A 116 -14.59 -19.32 5.01
N THR A 117 -14.80 -18.40 5.95
CA THR A 117 -16.10 -17.80 6.26
C THR A 117 -16.69 -16.99 5.11
N GLU A 118 -15.85 -16.51 4.18
CA GLU A 118 -16.28 -15.76 3.01
C GLU A 118 -16.52 -16.66 1.79
N ILE A 119 -16.11 -17.93 1.84
CA ILE A 119 -16.18 -18.86 0.71
C ILE A 119 -17.55 -19.54 0.67
N LYS A 120 -18.31 -19.27 -0.39
CA LYS A 120 -19.59 -19.96 -0.66
C LYS A 120 -19.40 -21.29 -1.39
N THR A 121 -18.52 -21.31 -2.39
CA THR A 121 -18.25 -22.47 -3.25
C THR A 121 -16.84 -22.40 -3.79
N VAL A 122 -16.16 -23.55 -3.93
CA VAL A 122 -14.86 -23.67 -4.61
C VAL A 122 -14.95 -24.78 -5.65
N LYS A 123 -14.63 -24.44 -6.90
CA LYS A 123 -14.69 -25.37 -8.03
C LYS A 123 -13.41 -25.32 -8.84
N LEU A 124 -12.90 -26.49 -9.22
CA LEU A 124 -11.77 -26.63 -10.12
C LEU A 124 -12.28 -26.96 -11.52
N LYS A 125 -11.85 -26.18 -12.51
CA LYS A 125 -12.16 -26.42 -13.91
C LYS A 125 -10.89 -26.82 -14.66
N TYR A 126 -10.89 -28.01 -15.24
CA TYR A 126 -9.77 -28.49 -16.05
C TYR A 126 -10.27 -29.40 -17.17
N GLY A 127 -9.78 -29.19 -18.40
CA GLY A 127 -10.12 -30.04 -19.55
C GLY A 127 -11.61 -30.15 -19.86
N GLY A 128 -12.38 -29.08 -19.63
CA GLY A 128 -13.84 -29.06 -19.82
C GLY A 128 -14.66 -29.71 -18.71
N ARG A 129 -14.00 -30.27 -17.68
CA ARG A 129 -14.65 -30.81 -16.47
C ARG A 129 -14.65 -29.75 -15.37
N GLU A 130 -15.71 -29.74 -14.58
CA GLU A 130 -15.87 -28.90 -13.38
C GLU A 130 -16.05 -29.83 -12.18
N VAL A 131 -15.21 -29.68 -11.16
CA VAL A 131 -15.25 -30.46 -9.92
C VAL A 131 -15.45 -29.51 -8.75
N ASP A 132 -16.52 -29.71 -7.99
CA ASP A 132 -16.78 -28.96 -6.75
C ASP A 132 -15.97 -29.59 -5.61
N ILE A 133 -15.14 -28.76 -4.97
CA ILE A 133 -14.27 -29.17 -3.86
C ILE A 133 -14.62 -28.44 -2.55
N THR A 134 -15.80 -27.82 -2.48
CA THR A 134 -16.22 -27.03 -1.31
C THR A 134 -16.25 -27.87 -0.03
N ASN A 135 -16.55 -29.16 -0.11
CA ASN A 135 -16.64 -30.04 1.06
C ASN A 135 -15.30 -30.23 1.79
N ILE A 136 -14.17 -30.15 1.08
CA ILE A 136 -12.82 -30.25 1.67
C ILE A 136 -12.61 -29.18 2.76
N PHE A 137 -13.27 -28.04 2.59
CA PHE A 137 -13.14 -26.90 3.47
C PHE A 137 -14.15 -26.88 4.62
N LYS A 138 -15.26 -27.64 4.51
CA LYS A 138 -16.27 -27.73 5.58
C LYS A 138 -15.82 -28.62 6.73
N GLU A 139 -14.96 -29.60 6.47
CA GLU A 139 -14.37 -30.49 7.49
C GLU A 139 -13.34 -29.79 8.39
N LEU A 140 -12.80 -28.66 7.93
CA LEU A 140 -11.83 -27.84 8.67
C LEU A 140 -12.49 -26.79 9.58
N SER A 141 -13.82 -26.68 9.56
CA SER A 141 -14.60 -25.83 10.44
C SER A 141 -15.01 -26.63 11.69
N ILE A 142 -14.03 -27.01 12.51
CA ILE A 142 -14.27 -27.51 13.88
C ILE A 142 -14.57 -26.32 14.79
#